data_AF-A0A259DJJ9-F1
#
_entry.id   AF-A0A259DJJ9-F1
#
_cell.length_a   1.000
_cell.length_b   1.000
_cell.length_c   1.000
_cell.angle_alpha   90.00
_cell.angle_beta   90.00
_cell.angle_gamma   90.00
#
_symmetry.space_group_name_H-M   'P 1'
#
loop_
_entity.id
_entity.type
_entity.pdbx_description
1 polymer ?
#
loop_
_entity_poly.entity_id
_entity_poly.type
_entity_poly.pdbx_seq_one_letter_code
_entity_poly.pdbx_strand_id
1 'polypeptide(L)'
;HLTQLLVAARNLSVADTFYNSLPIAGTDGTMKNRLMAHLRKFLHLKKKPEARIKTGALVDVRAISGYVMSKSGKMYAVTSFINHPNALKGLDAHDQLLAWLLNDGPDPKQAR
;
A
#
# COMPACT_ATOMS: atom_id res chain seq x y z
N HIS A 1 -7.78 -2.49 -13.85
CA HIS A 1 -8.25 -3.86 -13.56
C HIS A 1 -7.80 -4.38 -12.18
N LEU A 2 -6.50 -4.34 -11.80
CA LEU A 2 -6.08 -4.86 -10.48
C LEU A 2 -6.65 -4.10 -9.27
N THR A 3 -6.77 -2.77 -9.34
CA THR A 3 -7.43 -2.02 -8.26
C THR A 3 -8.89 -2.42 -8.09
N GLN A 4 -9.60 -2.72 -9.19
CA GLN A 4 -10.98 -3.21 -9.13
C GLN A 4 -11.05 -4.60 -8.49
N LEU A 5 -10.07 -5.48 -8.75
CA LEU A 5 -9.96 -6.77 -8.07
C LEU A 5 -9.81 -6.58 -6.55
N LEU A 6 -8.97 -5.65 -6.09
CA LEU A 6 -8.82 -5.35 -4.66
C LEU A 6 -10.14 -4.86 -4.06
N VAL A 7 -10.82 -3.94 -4.74
CA VAL A 7 -12.14 -3.45 -4.29
C VAL A 7 -13.15 -4.60 -4.21
N ALA A 8 -13.19 -5.48 -5.22
CA ALA A 8 -14.07 -6.64 -5.23
C ALA A 8 -13.72 -7.64 -4.11
N ALA A 9 -12.43 -7.91 -3.88
CA ALA A 9 -11.97 -8.86 -2.88
C ALA A 9 -12.38 -8.49 -1.45
N ARG A 10 -12.53 -7.20 -1.13
CA ARG A 10 -13.03 -6.75 0.18
C ARG A 10 -14.52 -7.02 0.41
N ASN A 11 -15.28 -7.34 -0.63
CA ASN A 11 -16.70 -7.66 -0.54
C ASN A 11 -16.99 -9.18 -0.57
N LEU A 12 -15.95 -10.02 -0.64
CA LEU A 12 -16.08 -11.48 -0.63
C LEU A 12 -16.04 -12.04 0.80
N SER A 13 -16.56 -13.25 1.01
CA SER A 13 -16.51 -13.94 2.31
C SER A 13 -15.08 -14.19 2.82
N VAL A 14 -14.12 -14.30 1.91
CA VAL A 14 -12.69 -14.52 2.20
C VAL A 14 -11.89 -13.23 2.39
N ALA A 15 -12.56 -12.07 2.48
CA ALA A 15 -11.92 -10.75 2.48
C ALA A 15 -10.80 -10.60 3.52
N ASP A 16 -11.01 -11.12 4.73
CA ASP A 16 -10.05 -10.98 5.82
C ASP A 16 -8.86 -11.93 5.69
N THR A 17 -9.09 -13.16 5.23
CA THR A 17 -7.99 -14.08 4.87
C THR A 17 -7.13 -13.47 3.77
N PHE A 18 -7.75 -12.92 2.72
CA PHE A 18 -7.02 -12.24 1.65
C PHE A 18 -6.24 -11.03 2.18
N TYR A 19 -6.86 -10.16 2.97
CA TYR A 19 -6.21 -8.99 3.56
C TYR A 19 -5.02 -9.37 4.45
N ASN A 20 -5.18 -10.40 5.27
CA ASN A 20 -4.15 -10.88 6.19
C ASN A 20 -3.00 -11.62 5.48
N SER A 21 -3.22 -12.12 4.27
CA SER A 21 -2.16 -12.75 3.46
C SER A 21 -1.16 -11.76 2.87
N LEU A 22 -1.50 -10.46 2.84
CA LEU A 22 -0.64 -9.43 2.26
C LEU A 22 0.44 -8.98 3.26
N PRO A 23 1.72 -8.88 2.82
CA PRO A 23 2.82 -8.42 3.68
C PRO A 23 2.57 -7.04 4.27
N ILE A 24 2.83 -6.89 5.57
CA ILE A 24 2.64 -5.65 6.33
C ILE A 24 3.92 -4.80 6.26
N ALA A 25 3.79 -3.52 5.91
CA ALA A 25 4.88 -2.56 5.94
C ALA A 25 5.48 -2.41 7.33
N GLY A 26 6.81 -2.50 7.40
CA GLY A 26 7.56 -2.41 8.66
C GLY A 26 7.58 -3.70 9.49
N THR A 27 7.00 -4.81 8.99
CA THR A 27 6.88 -6.05 9.79
C THR A 27 7.23 -7.30 9.00
N ASP A 28 6.71 -7.46 7.79
CA ASP A 28 6.73 -8.77 7.12
C ASP A 28 7.18 -8.71 5.64
N GLY A 29 7.75 -9.83 5.19
CA GLY A 29 8.12 -10.12 3.81
C GLY A 29 8.95 -9.03 3.15
N THR A 30 8.63 -8.76 1.88
CA THR A 30 9.29 -7.71 1.09
C THR A 30 9.00 -6.28 1.57
N MET A 31 8.10 -6.13 2.54
CA MET A 31 7.70 -4.84 3.11
C MET A 31 8.30 -4.61 4.51
N LYS A 32 9.02 -5.59 5.08
CA LYS A 32 9.56 -5.58 6.45
C LYS A 32 10.37 -4.33 6.81
N ASN A 33 11.20 -3.85 5.88
CA ASN A 33 12.06 -2.68 6.11
C ASN A 33 11.54 -1.41 5.44
N ARG A 34 10.32 -1.41 4.90
CA ARG A 34 9.74 -0.29 4.15
C ARG A 34 8.84 0.58 5.03
N LEU A 35 8.76 1.86 4.71
CA LEU A 35 7.92 2.88 5.39
C LEU A 35 8.17 3.09 6.89
N MET A 36 9.20 2.49 7.49
CA MET A 36 9.47 2.55 8.93
C MET A 36 9.51 3.98 9.48
N ALA A 37 10.20 4.89 8.77
CA ALA A 37 10.27 6.29 9.19
C ALA A 37 8.90 7.00 9.17
N HIS A 38 8.04 6.67 8.20
CA HIS A 38 6.69 7.24 8.12
C HIS A 38 5.78 6.65 9.21
N LEU A 39 5.84 5.33 9.42
CA LEU A 39 5.03 4.64 10.43
C LEU A 39 5.34 5.10 11.85
N ARG A 40 6.62 5.39 12.16
CA ARG A 40 7.02 5.94 13.47
C ARG A 40 6.33 7.24 13.83
N LYS A 41 5.95 8.07 12.84
CA LYS A 41 5.25 9.34 13.08
C LYS A 41 3.88 9.12 13.74
N PHE A 42 3.30 7.93 13.61
CA PHE A 42 1.96 7.61 14.09
C PHE A 42 1.93 6.82 15.40
N LEU A 43 3.07 6.64 16.08
CA LEU A 43 3.13 5.85 17.32
C LEU A 43 2.25 6.41 18.44
N HIS A 44 1.94 7.70 18.41
CA HIS A 44 1.08 8.39 19.36
C HIS A 44 -0.42 8.16 19.12
N LEU A 45 -0.81 7.59 17.96
CA LEU A 45 -2.21 7.33 17.64
C LEU A 45 -2.69 6.01 18.26
N LYS A 46 -3.91 6.01 18.81
CA LYS A 46 -4.55 4.79 19.34
C LYS A 46 -4.75 3.73 18.26
N LYS A 47 -5.21 4.14 17.07
CA LYS A 47 -5.29 3.30 15.88
C LYS A 47 -4.20 3.74 14.92
N LYS A 48 -3.23 2.87 14.68
CA LYS A 48 -2.09 3.17 13.81
C LYS A 48 -2.49 2.90 12.36
N PRO A 49 -2.16 3.80 11.41
CA PRO A 49 -2.32 3.50 10.01
C PRO A 49 -1.38 2.36 9.60
N GLU A 50 -1.78 1.58 8.62
CA GLU A 50 -1.01 0.43 8.14
C GLU A 50 -1.08 0.30 6.62
N ALA A 51 -0.06 -0.31 6.03
CA ALA A 51 -0.03 -0.64 4.62
C ALA A 51 0.23 -2.13 4.44
N ARG A 52 -0.65 -2.81 3.70
CA ARG A 52 -0.54 -4.24 3.37
C ARG A 52 -0.42 -4.41 1.88
N ILE A 53 0.78 -4.74 1.42
CA ILE A 53 1.17 -4.56 0.03
C ILE A 53 1.89 -5.80 -0.48
N LYS A 54 1.35 -6.38 -1.55
CA LYS A 54 2.12 -7.29 -2.39
C LYS A 54 3.05 -6.48 -3.28
N THR A 55 4.31 -6.88 -3.32
CA THR A 55 5.32 -6.31 -4.23
C THR A 55 5.55 -7.22 -5.44
N GLY A 56 6.00 -6.63 -6.54
CA GLY A 56 6.53 -7.31 -7.72
C GLY A 56 7.74 -6.57 -8.26
N ALA A 57 8.73 -7.31 -8.76
CA ALA A 57 9.93 -6.75 -9.37
C ALA A 57 10.43 -7.66 -10.49
N LEU A 58 10.75 -7.07 -11.64
CA LEU A 58 11.50 -7.65 -12.75
C LEU A 58 12.57 -6.63 -13.18
N VAL A 59 13.38 -6.95 -14.19
CA VAL A 59 14.49 -6.08 -14.66
C VAL A 59 14.01 -4.65 -14.93
N ASP A 60 12.98 -4.49 -15.74
CA ASP A 60 12.45 -3.18 -16.14
C ASP A 60 11.10 -2.84 -15.49
N VAL A 61 10.71 -3.58 -14.44
CA VAL A 61 9.40 -3.43 -13.82
C VAL A 61 9.50 -3.38 -12.30
N ARG A 62 8.82 -2.41 -11.71
CA ARG A 62 8.53 -2.38 -10.28
C ARG A 62 7.03 -2.24 -10.09
N ALA A 63 6.44 -3.02 -9.20
CA ALA A 63 5.01 -2.97 -8.94
C ALA A 63 4.70 -3.09 -7.44
N ILE A 64 3.61 -2.44 -7.04
CA ILE A 64 2.96 -2.63 -5.75
C ILE A 64 1.45 -2.75 -5.94
N SER A 65 0.81 -3.58 -5.12
CA SER A 65 -0.64 -3.69 -5.08
C SER A 65 -1.12 -4.12 -3.69
N GLY A 66 -2.14 -3.47 -3.16
CA GLY A 66 -2.74 -3.85 -1.88
C GLY A 66 -3.53 -2.71 -1.24
N TYR A 67 -3.57 -2.69 0.09
CA TYR A 67 -4.38 -1.76 0.85
C TYR A 67 -3.55 -0.84 1.74
N VAL A 68 -4.06 0.37 1.95
CA VAL A 68 -3.55 1.32 2.95
C VAL A 68 -4.71 1.76 3.82
N MET A 69 -4.59 1.54 5.13
CA MET A 69 -5.44 2.16 6.13
C MET A 69 -4.77 3.45 6.58
N SER A 70 -5.39 4.59 6.32
CA SER A 70 -4.84 5.90 6.67
C SER A 70 -5.04 6.26 8.14
N LYS A 71 -4.41 7.36 8.59
CA LYS A 71 -4.51 7.83 9.98
C LYS A 71 -5.94 8.20 10.40
N SER A 72 -6.80 8.62 9.46
CA SER A 72 -8.22 8.84 9.72
C SER A 72 -9.07 7.56 9.75
N GLY A 73 -8.47 6.40 9.43
CA GLY A 73 -9.18 5.13 9.31
C GLY A 73 -9.84 4.90 7.95
N LYS A 74 -9.50 5.71 6.93
CA LYS A 74 -9.95 5.47 5.56
C LYS A 74 -9.12 4.38 4.91
N MET A 75 -9.80 3.42 4.29
CA MET A 75 -9.15 2.35 3.54
C MET A 75 -9.03 2.73 2.06
N TYR A 76 -7.81 2.58 1.53
CA TYR A 76 -7.47 2.77 0.13
C TYR A 76 -7.08 1.43 -0.49
N ALA A 77 -7.60 1.12 -1.67
CA ALA A 77 -7.02 0.12 -2.56
C ALA A 77 -6.06 0.84 -3.52
N VAL A 78 -4.83 0.37 -3.63
CA VAL A 78 -3.78 1.00 -4.44
C VAL A 78 -3.06 -0.05 -5.28
N THR A 79 -2.83 0.29 -6.54
CA THR A 79 -1.95 -0.46 -7.44
C THR A 79 -1.11 0.54 -8.22
N SER A 80 0.18 0.26 -8.36
CA SER A 80 1.11 1.07 -9.15
C SER A 80 2.10 0.18 -9.88
N PHE A 81 2.37 0.53 -11.14
CA PHE A 81 3.37 -0.10 -11.99
C PHE A 81 4.32 0.96 -12.53
N ILE A 82 5.61 0.66 -12.47
CA ILE A 82 6.67 1.46 -13.09
C ILE A 82 7.36 0.52 -14.07
N ASN A 83 7.15 0.78 -15.36
CA ASN A 83 7.80 0.07 -16.46
C ASN A 83 8.86 1.00 -17.05
N HIS A 84 10.13 0.74 -16.75
CA HIS A 84 11.25 1.59 -17.15
C HIS A 84 12.58 0.84 -16.98
N PRO A 85 13.60 1.07 -17.83
CA PRO A 85 14.94 0.48 -17.65
C PRO A 85 15.58 0.75 -16.28
N ASN A 86 15.18 1.85 -15.63
CA ASN A 86 15.61 2.23 -14.28
C ASN A 86 14.56 1.92 -13.19
N ALA A 87 13.66 0.95 -13.38
CA ALA A 87 12.54 0.66 -12.47
C ALA A 87 12.98 0.36 -11.02
N LEU A 88 14.22 -0.09 -10.80
CA LEU A 88 14.80 -0.26 -9.47
C LEU A 88 14.73 1.02 -8.62
N LYS A 89 14.92 2.19 -9.24
CA LYS A 89 14.81 3.50 -8.57
C LYS A 89 13.36 3.86 -8.20
N GLY A 90 12.37 3.18 -8.79
CA GLY A 90 10.95 3.38 -8.53
C GLY A 90 10.47 2.90 -7.15
N LEU A 91 11.34 2.24 -6.38
CA LEU A 91 11.03 1.83 -5.00
C LEU A 91 10.64 3.05 -4.14
N ASP A 92 11.41 4.12 -4.23
CA ASP A 92 11.18 5.34 -3.44
C ASP A 92 9.86 6.03 -3.84
N ALA A 93 9.57 6.11 -5.14
CA ALA A 93 8.29 6.63 -5.63
C ALA A 93 7.09 5.84 -5.08
N HIS A 94 7.20 4.51 -5.04
CA HIS A 94 6.18 3.67 -4.41
C HIS A 94 6.06 3.88 -2.90
N ASP A 95 7.19 4.06 -2.19
CA ASP A 95 7.16 4.36 -0.76
C ASP A 95 6.52 5.73 -0.49
N GLN A 96 6.83 6.75 -1.29
CA GLN A 96 6.21 8.07 -1.21
C GLN A 96 4.70 8.02 -1.46
N LEU A 97 4.26 7.27 -2.47
CA LEU A 97 2.83 7.06 -2.75
C LEU A 97 2.11 6.46 -1.53
N LEU A 98 2.65 5.39 -0.95
CA LEU A 98 2.07 4.74 0.21
C LEU A 98 2.09 5.65 1.45
N ALA A 99 3.20 6.37 1.66
CA ALA A 99 3.33 7.33 2.74
C ALA A 99 2.30 8.47 2.65
N TRP A 100 2.02 8.95 1.44
CA TRP A 100 0.98 9.93 1.21
C TRP A 100 -0.41 9.39 1.55
N LEU A 101 -0.73 8.15 1.16
CA LEU A 101 -2.00 7.51 1.51
C LEU A 101 -2.15 7.26 3.03
N LEU A 102 -1.05 6.93 3.74
CA LEU A 102 -1.06 6.84 5.21
C LEU A 102 -1.46 8.18 5.86
N ASN A 103 -1.17 9.30 5.20
CA ASN A 103 -1.49 10.67 5.63
C ASN A 103 -2.80 11.21 5.06
N ASP A 104 -3.75 10.34 4.76
CA ASP A 104 -5.09 10.65 4.26
C ASP A 104 -5.20 11.05 2.78
N GLY A 105 -4.17 10.88 1.96
CA GLY A 105 -4.29 10.86 0.49
C GLY A 105 -5.16 11.97 -0.13
N PRO A 106 -5.83 11.71 -1.27
CA PRO A 106 -6.84 12.60 -1.82
C PRO A 106 -8.24 12.27 -1.25
N ASP A 107 -9.10 13.28 -1.14
CA ASP A 107 -10.51 13.09 -0.79
C ASP A 107 -11.17 12.16 -1.84
N PRO A 108 -12.02 11.17 -1.46
CA PRO A 108 -12.63 10.27 -2.45
C PRO A 108 -13.41 11.00 -3.55
N LYS A 109 -13.95 12.20 -3.26
CA LYS A 109 -14.66 13.04 -4.23
C LYS A 109 -13.76 13.58 -5.33
N GLN A 110 -12.46 13.67 -5.07
CA GLN A 110 -11.44 14.17 -6.00
C GLN A 110 -10.71 13.05 -6.76
N ALA A 111 -10.96 11.78 -6.41
CA ALA A 111 -10.22 10.63 -6.92
C ALA A 111 -10.83 9.97 -8.17
N ARG A 112 -11.65 10.69 -8.94
CA ARG A 112 -12.29 10.20 -10.17
C ARG A 112 -11.64 10.75 -11.42
#